data_AF-A0A371JKU0-F1
#
_entry.id   AF-A0A371JKU0-F1
#
_cell.length_a   1.000
_cell.length_b   1.000
_cell.length_c   1.000
_cell.angle_alpha   90.00
_cell.angle_beta   90.00
_cell.angle_gamma   90.00
#
_symmetry.space_group_name_H-M   'P 1'
#
loop_
_entity.id
_entity.type
_entity.pdbx_description
1 polymer ?
#
loop_
_entity_poly.entity_id
_entity_poly.type
_entity_poly.pdbx_seq_one_letter_code
_entity_poly.pdbx_strand_id
1 'polypeptide(L)'
;QLPVVILLFLGAFLISGSYKGVVRHTGIKDVYAIFNAVCLASISIIILILFNRYTDIVEDFTIPLSIIIINSLLTFMTLSSARYIFKISYESLINSNETPTKNIVVYGAGELGIITYNTLTNHSKMKVKVVGFVDNNLQKVGKHINGVRVYDKSILTEDFVRFGNISEVIFSIQTIPPKKLRTLVNEIVDLPVKVKIVPPIEDWINGELKVSQIKQVQIEDLLD
;
A
#
# COMPACT_ATOMS: atom_id res chain seq x y z
N GLN A 1 20.72 -3.89 -37.80
CA GLN A 1 19.73 -4.59 -36.95
C GLN A 1 19.21 -3.71 -35.80
N LEU A 2 20.07 -3.18 -34.92
CA LEU A 2 19.66 -2.35 -33.75
C LEU A 2 18.73 -1.16 -34.05
N PRO A 3 18.98 -0.30 -35.08
CA PRO A 3 18.10 0.85 -35.36
C PRO A 3 16.67 0.44 -35.69
N VAL A 4 16.49 -0.69 -36.38
CA VAL A 4 15.16 -1.26 -36.73
C VAL A 4 14.43 -1.70 -35.48
N VAL A 5 15.12 -2.39 -34.57
CA VAL A 5 14.57 -2.82 -33.27
C VAL A 5 14.10 -1.60 -32.48
N ILE A 6 14.93 -0.55 -32.38
CA ILE A 6 14.59 0.68 -31.66
C ILE A 6 13.34 1.35 -32.26
N LEU A 7 13.28 1.48 -33.60
CA LEU A 7 12.13 2.08 -34.28
C LEU A 7 10.83 1.29 -34.05
N LEU A 8 10.89 -0.04 -34.08
CA LEU A 8 9.72 -0.89 -33.83
C LEU A 8 9.24 -0.80 -32.38
N PHE A 9 10.15 -0.81 -31.41
CA PHE A 9 9.79 -0.59 -30.01
C PHE A 9 9.19 0.80 -29.78
N LEU A 10 9.79 1.84 -30.36
CA LEU A 10 9.29 3.21 -30.25
C LEU A 10 7.89 3.33 -30.84
N GLY A 11 7.65 2.79 -32.04
CA GLY A 11 6.33 2.74 -32.66
C GLY A 11 5.31 1.99 -31.80
N ALA A 12 5.68 0.83 -31.26
CA ALA A 12 4.79 0.04 -30.41
C ALA A 12 4.43 0.76 -29.09
N PHE A 13 5.39 1.46 -28.47
CA PHE A 13 5.11 2.29 -27.29
C PHE A 13 4.22 3.48 -27.60
N LEU A 14 4.37 4.08 -28.79
CA LEU A 14 3.51 5.17 -29.25
C LEU A 14 2.06 4.70 -29.44
N ILE A 15 1.88 3.54 -30.10
CA ILE A 15 0.56 2.94 -30.37
C ILE A 15 -0.13 2.50 -29.08
N SER A 16 0.59 1.80 -28.20
CA SER A 16 0.02 1.31 -26.95
C SER A 16 -0.22 2.42 -25.91
N GLY A 17 0.29 3.64 -26.15
CA GLY A 17 0.10 4.76 -25.24
C GLY A 17 0.76 4.58 -23.87
N SER A 18 1.75 3.69 -23.75
CA SER A 18 2.42 3.38 -22.47
C SER A 18 2.96 4.65 -21.81
N TYR A 19 3.47 5.61 -22.59
CA TYR A 19 4.02 6.88 -22.13
C TYR A 19 2.99 7.88 -21.57
N LYS A 20 1.68 7.70 -21.83
CA LYS A 20 0.65 8.68 -21.44
C LYS A 20 0.28 8.63 -19.96
N GLY A 21 0.59 7.53 -19.28
CA GLY A 21 0.26 7.34 -17.86
C GLY A 21 1.07 8.27 -16.96
N VAL A 22 0.39 8.97 -16.03
CA VAL A 22 1.07 9.76 -15.00
C VAL A 22 1.71 8.79 -14.00
N VAL A 23 3.04 8.76 -13.94
CA VAL A 23 3.81 7.75 -13.18
C VAL A 23 3.38 7.63 -11.71
N ARG A 24 2.99 8.74 -11.07
CA ARG A 24 2.51 8.74 -9.67
C ARG A 24 1.22 7.94 -9.44
N HIS A 25 0.40 7.76 -10.47
CA HIS A 25 -0.85 7.00 -10.41
C HIS A 25 -0.74 5.68 -11.17
N THR A 26 0.48 5.14 -11.31
CA THR A 26 0.70 3.87 -12.00
C THR A 26 -0.19 2.79 -11.37
N GLY A 27 -1.02 2.18 -12.20
CA GLY A 27 -1.94 1.11 -11.83
C GLY A 27 -1.85 -0.09 -12.78
N ILE A 28 -2.81 -1.00 -12.65
CA ILE A 28 -2.83 -2.24 -13.46
C ILE A 28 -2.89 -1.93 -14.97
N LYS A 29 -3.59 -0.85 -15.36
CA LYS A 29 -3.75 -0.43 -16.76
C LYS A 29 -2.43 -0.06 -17.42
N ASP A 30 -1.50 0.55 -16.67
CA ASP A 30 -0.17 0.91 -17.18
C ASP A 30 0.68 -0.33 -17.44
N VAL A 31 0.60 -1.32 -16.56
CA VAL A 31 1.29 -2.62 -16.74
C VAL A 31 0.78 -3.32 -18.00
N TYR A 32 -0.54 -3.33 -18.22
CA TYR A 32 -1.14 -3.85 -19.46
C TYR A 32 -0.68 -3.09 -20.70
N ALA A 33 -0.57 -1.75 -20.64
CA ALA A 33 -0.06 -0.96 -21.75
C ALA A 33 1.42 -1.27 -22.05
N ILE A 34 2.27 -1.45 -21.02
CA ILE A 34 3.67 -1.86 -21.24
C ILE A 34 3.70 -3.27 -21.86
N PHE A 35 2.91 -4.20 -21.33
CA PHE A 35 2.83 -5.57 -21.85
C PHE A 35 2.41 -5.60 -23.33
N ASN A 36 1.33 -4.88 -23.69
CA ASN A 36 0.87 -4.81 -25.07
C ASN A 36 1.90 -4.18 -26.00
N ALA A 37 2.59 -3.12 -25.57
CA ALA A 37 3.67 -2.50 -26.35
C ALA A 37 4.82 -3.48 -26.61
N VAL A 38 5.27 -4.20 -25.59
CA VAL A 38 6.36 -5.18 -25.69
C VAL A 38 5.97 -6.35 -26.60
N CYS A 39 4.74 -6.87 -26.46
CA CYS A 39 4.21 -7.93 -27.32
C CYS A 39 4.12 -7.47 -28.78
N LEU A 40 3.58 -6.29 -29.02
CA LEU A 40 3.47 -5.72 -30.36
C LEU A 40 4.85 -5.56 -31.02
N ALA A 41 5.81 -4.98 -30.30
CA ALA A 41 7.18 -4.83 -30.79
C ALA A 41 7.84 -6.18 -31.11
N SER A 42 7.69 -7.17 -30.21
CA SER A 42 8.25 -8.51 -30.39
C SER A 42 7.69 -9.22 -31.62
N ILE A 43 6.36 -9.17 -31.78
CA ILE A 43 5.65 -9.77 -32.91
C ILE A 43 6.07 -9.09 -34.21
N SER A 44 6.16 -7.75 -34.25
CA SER A 44 6.62 -7.02 -35.42
C SER A 44 8.05 -7.38 -35.82
N ILE A 45 8.96 -7.56 -34.85
CA ILE A 45 10.34 -7.98 -35.11
C ILE A 45 10.36 -9.41 -35.68
N ILE A 46 9.59 -10.34 -35.10
CA ILE A 46 9.51 -11.72 -35.60
C ILE A 46 8.98 -11.75 -37.03
N ILE A 47 7.91 -11.02 -37.33
CA ILE A 47 7.34 -10.92 -38.68
C ILE A 47 8.38 -10.36 -39.66
N LEU A 48 9.09 -9.30 -39.28
CA LEU A 48 10.12 -8.68 -40.12
C LEU A 48 11.28 -9.64 -40.41
N ILE A 49 11.70 -10.44 -39.43
CA ILE A 49 12.73 -11.48 -39.62
C ILE A 49 12.24 -12.58 -40.55
N LEU A 50 11.02 -13.08 -40.37
CA LEU A 50 10.43 -14.10 -41.25
C LEU A 50 10.29 -13.60 -42.68
N PHE A 51 9.90 -12.32 -42.85
CA PHE A 51 9.80 -11.68 -44.15
C PHE A 51 11.17 -11.51 -44.81
N ASN A 52 12.19 -11.06 -44.07
CA ASN A 52 13.55 -10.95 -44.60
C ASN A 52 14.11 -12.33 -45.00
N ARG A 53 13.83 -13.39 -44.23
CA ARG A 53 14.25 -14.76 -44.57
C ARG A 53 13.61 -15.28 -45.87
N TYR A 54 12.42 -14.80 -46.22
CA TYR A 54 11.74 -15.22 -47.46
C TYR A 54 12.20 -14.41 -48.68
N THR A 55 12.52 -13.13 -48.48
CA THR A 55 12.79 -12.17 -49.56
C THR A 55 14.27 -11.90 -49.80
N ASP A 56 15.13 -12.24 -48.84
CA ASP A 56 16.58 -12.06 -48.85
C ASP A 56 17.04 -10.63 -49.20
N ILE A 57 16.25 -9.64 -48.75
CA ILE A 57 16.47 -8.21 -49.07
C ILE A 57 17.71 -7.66 -48.37
N VAL A 58 17.97 -8.09 -47.14
CA VAL A 58 19.10 -7.65 -46.33
C VAL A 58 19.92 -8.86 -45.91
N GLU A 59 21.12 -8.97 -46.47
CA GLU A 59 22.11 -9.97 -46.08
C GLU A 59 22.39 -9.89 -44.57
N ASP A 60 22.49 -11.06 -43.93
CA ASP A 60 22.79 -11.23 -42.51
C ASP A 60 21.84 -10.54 -41.51
N PHE A 61 20.63 -10.14 -41.90
CA PHE A 61 19.60 -9.69 -40.95
C PHE A 61 18.89 -10.89 -40.29
N THR A 62 19.57 -11.48 -39.31
CA THR A 62 19.01 -12.55 -38.47
C THR A 62 19.21 -12.22 -37.00
N ILE A 63 18.10 -12.08 -36.24
CA ILE A 63 18.13 -11.93 -34.78
C ILE A 63 17.61 -13.24 -34.18
N PRO A 64 18.41 -13.94 -33.37
CA PRO A 64 17.98 -15.12 -32.63
C PRO A 64 16.72 -14.87 -31.80
N LEU A 65 15.78 -15.83 -31.80
CA LEU A 65 14.54 -15.75 -31.02
C LEU A 65 14.82 -15.54 -29.52
N SER A 66 15.89 -16.16 -29.00
CA SER A 66 16.33 -16.00 -27.61
C SER A 66 16.61 -14.55 -27.25
N ILE A 67 17.25 -13.78 -28.14
CA ILE A 67 17.54 -12.35 -27.92
C ILE A 67 16.25 -11.55 -27.86
N ILE A 68 15.28 -11.83 -28.74
CA ILE A 68 13.97 -11.17 -28.74
C ILE A 68 13.25 -11.44 -27.42
N ILE A 69 13.17 -12.70 -27.00
CA ILE A 69 12.50 -13.11 -25.76
C ILE A 69 13.15 -12.45 -24.55
N ILE A 70 14.49 -12.52 -24.43
CA ILE A 70 15.25 -11.93 -23.32
C ILE A 70 15.06 -10.42 -23.30
N ASN A 71 15.18 -9.74 -24.45
CA ASN A 71 15.01 -8.30 -24.54
C ASN A 71 13.60 -7.87 -24.13
N SER A 72 12.57 -8.59 -24.58
CA SER A 72 11.17 -8.30 -24.25
C SER A 72 10.88 -8.50 -22.77
N LEU A 73 11.37 -9.59 -22.17
CA LEU A 73 11.26 -9.82 -20.73
C LEU A 73 11.97 -8.73 -19.92
N LEU A 74 13.21 -8.40 -20.31
CA LEU A 74 14.01 -7.40 -19.61
C LEU A 74 13.38 -6.01 -19.72
N THR A 75 12.85 -5.65 -20.90
CA THR A 75 12.17 -4.37 -21.13
C THR A 75 10.90 -4.27 -20.29
N PHE A 76 10.07 -5.31 -20.28
CA PHE A 76 8.85 -5.36 -19.49
C PHE A 76 9.14 -5.24 -17.99
N MET A 77 10.10 -6.03 -17.47
CA MET A 77 10.49 -5.98 -16.07
C MET A 77 11.06 -4.61 -15.69
N THR A 78 12.02 -4.10 -16.46
CA THR A 78 12.70 -2.83 -16.16
C THR A 78 11.71 -1.66 -16.15
N LEU A 79 10.83 -1.55 -17.15
CA LEU A 79 9.85 -0.47 -17.21
C LEU A 79 8.81 -0.56 -16.08
N SER A 80 8.31 -1.77 -15.81
CA SER A 80 7.31 -1.98 -14.75
C SER A 80 7.90 -1.68 -13.37
N SER A 81 9.10 -2.21 -13.09
CA SER A 81 9.83 -1.96 -11.85
C SER A 81 10.19 -0.49 -11.70
N ALA A 82 10.71 0.18 -12.73
CA ALA A 82 11.07 1.60 -12.67
C ALA A 82 9.87 2.48 -12.31
N ARG A 83 8.69 2.23 -12.90
CA ARG A 83 7.47 2.96 -12.54
C ARG A 83 7.03 2.70 -11.12
N TYR A 84 7.10 1.45 -10.67
CA TYR A 84 6.71 1.08 -9.32
C TYR A 84 7.65 1.68 -8.27
N ILE A 85 8.96 1.63 -8.52
CA ILE A 85 9.97 2.28 -7.69
C ILE A 85 9.71 3.78 -7.64
N PHE A 86 9.51 4.44 -8.80
CA PHE A 86 9.24 5.87 -8.82
C PHE A 86 7.97 6.24 -8.05
N LYS A 87 6.88 5.45 -8.19
CA LYS A 87 5.65 5.65 -7.43
C LYS A 87 5.92 5.59 -5.93
N ILE A 88 6.58 4.54 -5.45
CA ILE A 88 6.90 4.37 -4.03
C ILE A 88 7.82 5.48 -3.54
N SER A 89 8.86 5.82 -4.30
CA SER A 89 9.79 6.89 -3.93
C SER A 89 9.08 8.24 -3.88
N TYR A 90 8.18 8.53 -4.82
CA TYR A 90 7.39 9.76 -4.83
C TYR A 90 6.43 9.83 -3.64
N GLU A 91 5.68 8.76 -3.37
CA GLU A 91 4.83 8.64 -2.18
C GLU A 91 5.65 8.79 -0.89
N SER A 92 6.81 8.13 -0.83
CA SER A 92 7.69 8.20 0.33
C SER A 92 8.29 9.59 0.52
N LEU A 93 8.73 10.29 -0.53
CA LEU A 93 9.35 11.62 -0.43
C LEU A 93 8.35 12.71 -0.05
N ILE A 94 7.13 12.62 -0.58
CA ILE A 94 6.06 13.56 -0.21
C ILE A 94 5.60 13.31 1.23
N ASN A 95 5.53 12.05 1.65
CA ASN A 95 5.11 11.69 2.99
C ASN A 95 6.26 11.74 4.03
N SER A 96 7.54 11.77 3.63
CA SER A 96 8.69 11.74 4.57
C SER A 96 9.10 13.12 5.08
N ASN A 97 8.79 14.20 4.35
CA ASN A 97 9.13 15.55 4.78
C ASN A 97 8.20 16.11 5.86
N GLU A 98 7.21 15.35 6.29
CA GLU A 98 6.31 15.77 7.34
C GLU A 98 6.38 14.77 8.50
N THR A 99 7.02 15.18 9.60
CA THR A 99 7.01 14.42 10.84
C THR A 99 5.56 14.05 11.20
N PRO A 100 5.23 12.77 11.42
CA PRO A 100 3.89 12.39 11.83
C PRO A 100 3.55 13.15 13.10
N THR A 101 2.44 13.89 13.10
CA THR A 101 2.04 14.71 14.24
C THR A 101 1.47 13.85 15.37
N LYS A 102 1.09 12.60 15.07
CA LYS A 102 0.44 11.69 16.01
C LYS A 102 0.83 10.24 15.77
N ASN A 103 1.51 9.63 16.74
CA ASN A 103 1.67 8.19 16.80
C ASN A 103 0.45 7.57 17.48
N ILE A 104 -0.10 6.53 16.85
CA ILE A 104 -1.35 5.89 17.25
C ILE A 104 -1.12 4.40 17.47
N VAL A 105 -1.68 3.86 18.54
CA VAL A 105 -1.80 2.41 18.73
C VAL A 105 -3.25 2.01 18.49
N VAL A 106 -3.45 0.95 17.71
CA VAL A 106 -4.78 0.38 17.48
C VAL A 106 -4.95 -0.83 18.39
N TYR A 107 -5.86 -0.73 19.36
CA TYR A 107 -6.22 -1.84 20.22
C TYR A 107 -7.27 -2.69 19.50
N GLY A 108 -6.87 -3.92 19.13
CA GLY A 108 -7.61 -4.89 18.35
C GLY A 108 -6.93 -5.13 17.01
N ALA A 109 -6.33 -6.30 16.83
CA ALA A 109 -5.70 -6.73 15.57
C ALA A 109 -6.65 -7.61 14.73
N GLY A 110 -7.96 -7.37 14.86
CA GLY A 110 -9.01 -8.03 14.08
C GLY A 110 -9.31 -7.31 12.76
N GLU A 111 -10.36 -7.74 12.09
CA GLU A 111 -10.85 -7.12 10.85
C GLU A 111 -11.15 -5.63 11.04
N LEU A 112 -11.83 -5.27 12.13
CA LEU A 112 -12.10 -3.88 12.49
C LEU A 112 -10.83 -3.05 12.72
N GLY A 113 -9.80 -3.67 13.32
CA GLY A 113 -8.49 -3.03 13.49
C GLY A 113 -7.81 -2.75 12.15
N ILE A 114 -7.90 -3.70 11.21
CA ILE A 114 -7.38 -3.53 9.85
C ILE A 114 -8.13 -2.43 9.10
N ILE A 115 -9.47 -2.40 9.19
CA ILE A 115 -10.29 -1.34 8.59
C ILE A 115 -9.91 0.03 9.18
N THR A 116 -9.72 0.09 10.50
CA THR A 116 -9.31 1.32 11.19
C THR A 116 -7.92 1.77 10.75
N TYR A 117 -6.95 0.86 10.65
CA TYR A 117 -5.62 1.15 10.12
C TYR A 117 -5.69 1.72 8.70
N ASN A 118 -6.44 1.07 7.81
CA ASN A 118 -6.60 1.52 6.42
C ASN A 118 -7.27 2.90 6.37
N THR A 119 -8.27 3.15 7.23
CA THR A 119 -8.98 4.43 7.30
C THR A 119 -8.06 5.57 7.76
N LEU A 120 -7.19 5.31 8.76
CA LEU A 120 -6.24 6.28 9.26
C LEU A 120 -5.12 6.58 8.26
N THR A 121 -4.61 5.55 7.59
CA THR A 121 -3.46 5.66 6.67
C THR A 121 -3.85 6.17 5.28
N ASN A 122 -5.05 5.86 4.80
CA ASN A 122 -5.54 6.36 3.50
C ASN A 122 -5.93 7.85 3.55
N HIS A 123 -6.16 8.41 4.74
CA HIS A 123 -6.57 9.80 4.88
C HIS A 123 -5.36 10.75 4.78
N SER A 124 -4.88 10.98 3.54
CA SER A 124 -3.67 11.76 3.19
C SER A 124 -3.52 13.13 3.88
N LYS A 125 -4.61 13.75 4.36
CA LYS A 125 -4.55 15.02 5.11
C LYS A 125 -4.15 14.86 6.59
N MET A 126 -4.22 13.65 7.16
CA MET A 126 -3.88 13.41 8.56
C MET A 126 -2.46 12.84 8.65
N LYS A 127 -1.58 13.56 9.35
CA LYS A 127 -0.19 13.15 9.61
C LYS A 127 -0.15 12.14 10.77
N VAL A 128 -0.80 10.99 10.59
CA VAL A 128 -0.90 9.94 11.62
C VAL A 128 -0.02 8.76 11.26
N LYS A 129 0.64 8.15 12.25
CA LYS A 129 1.39 6.91 12.09
C LYS A 129 0.87 5.87 13.06
N VAL A 130 0.40 4.75 12.54
CA VAL A 130 0.07 3.60 13.39
C VAL A 130 1.38 2.88 13.75
N VAL A 131 1.74 2.90 15.02
CA VAL A 131 3.03 2.35 15.50
C VAL A 131 2.93 0.89 15.92
N GLY A 132 1.72 0.42 16.20
CA GLY A 132 1.48 -0.93 16.69
C GLY A 132 0.01 -1.29 16.72
N PHE A 133 -0.26 -2.57 16.59
CA PHE A 133 -1.52 -3.16 17.05
C PHE A 133 -1.31 -3.76 18.44
N VAL A 134 -2.36 -3.76 19.26
CA VAL A 134 -2.40 -4.47 20.53
C VAL A 134 -3.55 -5.47 20.51
N ASP A 135 -3.30 -6.74 20.80
CA ASP A 135 -4.35 -7.77 20.83
C ASP A 135 -4.04 -8.81 21.91
N ASN A 136 -5.09 -9.39 22.50
CA ASN A 136 -4.96 -10.43 23.53
C ASN A 136 -4.80 -11.83 22.91
N ASN A 137 -5.04 -11.98 21.60
CA ASN A 137 -4.90 -13.24 20.92
C ASN A 137 -3.42 -13.58 20.71
N LEU A 138 -2.91 -14.52 21.52
CA LEU A 138 -1.53 -15.01 21.46
C LEU A 138 -1.12 -15.53 20.06
N GLN A 139 -2.06 -15.98 19.23
CA GLN A 139 -1.74 -16.40 17.86
C GLN A 139 -1.42 -15.22 16.93
N LYS A 140 -1.79 -13.99 17.30
CA LYS A 140 -1.50 -12.77 16.55
C LYS A 140 -0.30 -12.02 17.10
N VAL A 141 -0.08 -12.06 18.41
CA VAL A 141 1.06 -11.42 19.07
C VAL A 141 2.37 -11.83 18.40
N GLY A 142 3.23 -10.85 18.11
CA GLY A 142 4.51 -11.03 17.43
C GLY A 142 4.43 -11.07 15.90
N LYS A 143 3.24 -11.21 15.30
CA LYS A 143 3.05 -11.14 13.84
C LYS A 143 3.00 -9.69 13.37
N HIS A 144 3.09 -9.51 12.06
CA HIS A 144 2.92 -8.21 11.40
C HIS A 144 1.63 -8.21 10.58
N ILE A 145 0.86 -7.12 10.69
CA ILE A 145 -0.33 -6.86 9.90
C ILE A 145 -0.08 -5.54 9.17
N ASN A 146 -0.15 -5.54 7.84
CA ASN A 146 0.16 -4.38 7.00
C ASN A 146 1.53 -3.73 7.33
N GLY A 147 2.52 -4.55 7.68
CA GLY A 147 3.86 -4.10 8.05
C GLY A 147 4.01 -3.57 9.49
N VAL A 148 2.92 -3.54 10.27
CA VAL A 148 2.92 -3.09 11.67
C VAL A 148 2.86 -4.28 12.61
N ARG A 149 3.69 -4.29 13.65
CA ARG A 149 3.78 -5.36 14.64
C ARG A 149 2.55 -5.40 15.55
N VAL A 150 2.10 -6.61 15.88
CA VAL A 150 1.09 -6.87 16.91
C VAL A 150 1.79 -7.18 18.23
N TYR A 151 1.46 -6.41 19.25
CA TYR A 151 1.95 -6.57 20.61
C TYR A 151 0.88 -7.19 21.52
N ASP A 152 1.34 -7.79 22.61
CA ASP A 152 0.46 -8.18 23.71
C ASP A 152 0.00 -6.95 24.48
N LYS A 153 -1.16 -7.02 25.15
CA LYS A 153 -1.70 -5.89 25.93
C LYS A 153 -0.78 -5.40 27.04
N SER A 154 0.05 -6.28 27.59
CA SER A 154 1.02 -5.94 28.63
C SER A 154 2.06 -4.91 28.19
N ILE A 155 2.21 -4.66 26.88
CA ILE A 155 3.13 -3.64 26.37
C ILE A 155 2.66 -2.21 26.68
N LEU A 156 1.37 -1.99 26.93
CA LEU A 156 0.80 -0.66 27.14
C LEU A 156 1.16 -0.12 28.53
N THR A 157 2.44 0.20 28.70
CA THR A 157 3.02 0.84 29.87
C THR A 157 3.35 2.30 29.58
N GLU A 158 3.58 3.09 30.64
CA GLU A 158 3.98 4.48 30.50
C GLU A 158 5.28 4.63 29.70
N ASP A 159 6.25 3.74 29.91
CA ASP A 159 7.50 3.72 29.15
C ASP A 159 7.26 3.52 27.66
N PHE A 160 6.44 2.53 27.29
CA PHE A 160 6.13 2.27 25.88
C PHE A 160 5.45 3.48 25.22
N VAL A 161 4.52 4.11 25.93
CA VAL A 161 3.86 5.34 25.48
C VAL A 161 4.85 6.47 25.28
N ARG A 162 5.73 6.73 26.27
CA ARG A 162 6.71 7.81 26.22
C ARG A 162 7.78 7.59 25.16
N PHE A 163 8.42 6.41 25.13
CA PHE A 163 9.45 6.08 24.14
C PHE A 163 8.87 6.01 22.72
N GLY A 164 7.64 5.50 22.57
CA GLY A 164 6.92 5.47 21.31
C GLY A 164 6.30 6.81 20.89
N ASN A 165 6.38 7.85 21.74
CA ASN A 165 5.68 9.12 21.60
C ASN A 165 4.19 8.95 21.21
N ILE A 166 3.53 7.96 21.82
CA ILE A 166 2.17 7.56 21.50
C ILE A 166 1.23 8.65 22.01
N SER A 167 0.39 9.16 21.12
CA SER A 167 -0.53 10.25 21.40
C SER A 167 -1.98 9.78 21.57
N GLU A 168 -2.36 8.71 20.86
CA GLU A 168 -3.73 8.21 20.85
C GLU A 168 -3.74 6.67 20.86
N VAL A 169 -4.69 6.08 21.61
CA VAL A 169 -5.01 4.65 21.57
C VAL A 169 -6.43 4.51 21.06
N ILE A 170 -6.61 3.82 19.94
CA ILE A 170 -7.91 3.63 19.30
C ILE A 170 -8.39 2.20 19.51
N PHE A 171 -9.49 2.04 20.25
CA PHE A 171 -10.16 0.77 20.46
C PHE A 171 -11.00 0.41 19.23
N SER A 172 -10.57 -0.64 18.56
CA SER A 172 -11.18 -1.19 17.36
C SER A 172 -11.71 -2.59 17.64
N ILE A 173 -12.64 -2.68 18.60
CA ILE A 173 -13.21 -3.96 19.06
C ILE A 173 -14.72 -3.83 19.23
N GLN A 174 -15.48 -4.62 18.49
CA GLN A 174 -16.96 -4.58 18.51
C GLN A 174 -17.59 -5.54 19.52
N THR A 175 -16.97 -6.70 19.75
CA THR A 175 -17.59 -7.81 20.50
C THR A 175 -17.27 -7.80 22.00
N ILE A 176 -16.84 -6.66 22.55
CA ILE A 176 -16.53 -6.56 23.97
C ILE A 176 -17.75 -6.00 24.72
N PRO A 177 -18.22 -6.70 25.77
CA PRO A 177 -19.25 -6.16 26.66
C PRO A 177 -18.82 -4.80 27.24
N PRO A 178 -19.71 -3.80 27.38
CA PRO A 178 -19.37 -2.46 27.86
C PRO A 178 -18.55 -2.48 29.17
N LYS A 179 -18.91 -3.37 30.10
CA LYS A 179 -18.18 -3.57 31.36
C LYS A 179 -16.70 -3.93 31.16
N LYS A 180 -16.39 -4.80 30.20
CA LYS A 180 -15.02 -5.24 29.91
C LYS A 180 -14.25 -4.17 29.14
N LEU A 181 -14.92 -3.43 28.25
CA LEU A 181 -14.33 -2.27 27.58
C LEU A 181 -13.90 -1.23 28.61
N ARG A 182 -14.79 -0.90 29.57
CA ARG A 182 -14.49 0.00 30.69
C ARG A 182 -13.28 -0.46 31.49
N THR A 183 -13.17 -1.74 31.82
CA THR A 183 -11.98 -2.27 32.50
C THR A 183 -10.71 -2.02 31.69
N LEU A 184 -10.72 -2.30 30.39
CA LEU A 184 -9.55 -2.08 29.52
C LEU A 184 -9.20 -0.60 29.36
N VAL A 185 -10.19 0.28 29.27
CA VAL A 185 -9.96 1.73 29.20
C VAL A 185 -9.40 2.24 30.54
N ASN A 186 -9.93 1.78 31.67
CA ASN A 186 -9.41 2.11 32.99
C ASN A 186 -7.96 1.61 33.21
N GLU A 187 -7.57 0.48 32.61
CA GLU A 187 -6.17 -0.01 32.67
C GLU A 187 -5.17 0.98 32.03
N ILE A 188 -5.62 1.86 31.14
CA ILE A 188 -4.75 2.79 30.40
C ILE A 188 -5.08 4.27 30.62
N VAL A 189 -6.08 4.59 31.45
CA VAL A 189 -6.57 5.97 31.63
C VAL A 189 -5.51 6.87 32.28
N ASP A 190 -4.63 6.27 33.11
CA ASP A 190 -3.52 6.96 33.77
C ASP A 190 -2.33 7.23 32.83
N LEU A 191 -2.34 6.63 31.63
CA LEU A 191 -1.30 6.88 30.63
C LEU A 191 -1.56 8.24 29.95
N PRO A 192 -0.52 8.98 29.54
CA PRO A 192 -0.65 10.29 28.91
C PRO A 192 -1.08 10.17 27.43
N VAL A 193 -2.17 9.44 27.15
CA VAL A 193 -2.70 9.17 25.80
C VAL A 193 -4.18 9.52 25.71
N LYS A 194 -4.65 9.93 24.53
CA LYS A 194 -6.08 10.07 24.28
C LYS A 194 -6.67 8.73 23.90
N VAL A 195 -7.67 8.29 24.64
CA VAL A 195 -8.42 7.07 24.32
C VAL A 195 -9.57 7.40 23.37
N LYS A 196 -9.65 6.69 22.25
CA LYS A 196 -10.72 6.82 21.27
C LYS A 196 -11.33 5.46 20.94
N ILE A 197 -12.55 5.47 20.43
CA ILE A 197 -13.28 4.27 20.04
C ILE A 197 -13.80 4.38 18.62
N VAL A 198 -13.77 3.25 17.92
CA VAL A 198 -14.39 3.07 16.62
C VAL A 198 -15.88 2.77 16.83
N PRO A 199 -16.79 3.49 16.17
CA PRO A 199 -18.22 3.26 16.34
C PRO A 199 -18.65 1.91 15.75
N PRO A 200 -19.81 1.38 16.18
CA PRO A 200 -20.46 0.24 15.55
C PRO A 200 -20.61 0.42 14.03
N ILE A 201 -20.60 -0.69 13.28
CA ILE A 201 -20.73 -0.66 11.80
C ILE A 201 -22.03 0.01 11.35
N GLU A 202 -23.09 -0.15 12.14
CA GLU A 202 -24.41 0.45 11.89
C GLU A 202 -24.36 1.98 11.77
N ASP A 203 -23.39 2.61 12.44
CA ASP A 203 -23.22 4.06 12.45
C ASP A 203 -22.34 4.56 11.30
N TRP A 204 -21.80 3.68 10.44
CA TRP A 204 -20.83 4.05 9.40
C TRP A 204 -21.47 4.83 8.26
N ILE A 205 -20.84 5.94 7.87
CA ILE A 205 -21.40 6.81 6.83
C ILE A 205 -21.20 6.15 5.46
N ASN A 206 -22.30 5.80 4.80
CA ASN A 206 -22.31 5.08 3.52
C ASN A 206 -21.67 3.68 3.59
N GLY A 207 -21.69 3.04 4.76
CA GLY A 207 -21.07 1.72 4.96
C GLY A 207 -19.55 1.73 5.05
N GLU A 208 -18.93 2.91 5.14
CA GLU A 208 -17.49 3.08 5.32
C GLU A 208 -17.17 3.84 6.61
N LEU A 209 -16.15 3.39 7.33
CA LEU A 209 -15.64 4.10 8.50
C LEU A 209 -14.94 5.39 8.05
N LYS A 210 -15.39 6.53 8.55
CA LYS A 210 -14.67 7.81 8.39
C LYS A 210 -13.93 8.18 9.66
N VAL A 211 -12.77 8.83 9.52
CA VAL A 211 -11.94 9.24 10.67
C VAL A 211 -12.70 10.17 11.62
N SER A 212 -13.60 11.02 11.11
CA SER A 212 -14.44 11.91 11.92
C SER A 212 -15.41 11.18 12.84
N GLN A 213 -15.65 9.89 12.60
CA GLN A 213 -16.53 9.06 13.42
C GLN A 213 -15.79 8.39 14.58
N ILE A 214 -14.45 8.38 14.57
CA ILE A 214 -13.62 7.86 15.65
C ILE A 214 -13.62 8.89 16.78
N LYS A 215 -14.42 8.63 17.83
CA LYS A 215 -14.67 9.59 18.92
C LYS A 215 -13.79 9.32 20.12
N GLN A 216 -13.42 10.39 20.82
CA GLN A 216 -12.77 10.28 22.13
C GLN A 216 -13.77 9.71 23.14
N VAL A 217 -13.31 8.75 23.94
CA VAL A 217 -14.10 8.23 25.05
C VAL A 217 -14.07 9.27 26.17
N GLN A 218 -15.24 9.75 26.59
CA GLN A 218 -15.38 10.54 27.80
C GLN A 218 -15.46 9.57 28.99
N ILE A 219 -14.83 9.88 30.12
CA ILE A 219 -14.86 8.99 31.30
C ILE A 219 -16.29 8.88 31.84
N GLU A 220 -17.09 9.94 31.63
CA GLU A 220 -18.51 10.03 31.94
C GLU A 220 -19.32 8.98 31.18
N ASP A 221 -19.01 8.74 29.90
CA ASP A 221 -19.69 7.73 29.06
C ASP A 221 -19.44 6.30 29.55
N LEU A 222 -18.48 6.11 30.45
CA LEU A 222 -18.17 4.82 31.07
C LEU A 222 -18.86 4.64 32.43
N LEU A 223 -19.41 5.70 33.04
CA LEU A 223 -19.95 5.65 34.41
C LEU A 223 -21.40 5.13 34.49
N ASP A 224 -22.17 5.24 33.41
CA ASP A 224 -23.55 4.73 33.26
C ASP A 224 -23.60 3.26 32.80
#